data_AF-A0A3D2C2K0-F1
#
_entry.id   AF-A0A3D2C2K0-F1
#
_cell.length_a   1.000
_cell.length_b   1.000
_cell.length_c   1.000
_cell.angle_alpha   90.00
_cell.angle_beta   90.00
_cell.angle_gamma   90.00
#
_symmetry.space_group_name_H-M   'P 1'
#
loop_
_entity.id
_entity.type
_entity.pdbx_description
1 polymer ?
#
loop_
_entity_poly.entity_id
_entity_poly.type
_entity_poly.pdbx_seq_one_letter_code
_entity_poly.pdbx_strand_id
1 'polypeptide(L)'
;MRHLGCALSAVFWIGCAGDSGSSTSKPDPSTTETTTGSGSSSTTETDTDAPPLLVQLDPVPCDSEAAALPDGWADALTNAGLTKCASPFGVIIGAAEDVPDAYIRTVAQIVAELLDPDIDGVANDTAVLEALANGRNVWLPMPTNQRSWTGGVEEELGRTLRSYGIMIPQWWLGPFRDDGPDDYARAVMVEEVIHAFTQFGYGRVYPDAFGVNSWQSVIAKETTAAQCDWWQHPENDCPGRPSEGGDCSDPSCDVTEFYQQVVVM
;
A
#
# COMPACT_ATOMS: atom_id res chain seq x y z
N MET A 1 -15.20 -7.05 19.86
CA MET A 1 -13.86 -6.61 19.43
C MET A 1 -14.08 -5.30 18.70
N ARG A 2 -13.73 -4.17 19.32
CA ARG A 2 -13.83 -2.85 18.71
C ARG A 2 -12.50 -2.63 18.00
N HIS A 3 -12.50 -2.68 16.67
CA HIS A 3 -11.39 -2.20 15.87
C HIS A 3 -11.60 -0.69 15.72
N LEU A 4 -10.85 0.11 16.48
CA LEU A 4 -10.63 1.51 16.14
C LEU A 4 -9.54 1.48 15.07
N GLY A 5 -9.83 2.00 13.87
CA GLY A 5 -8.80 2.26 12.88
C GLY A 5 -7.77 3.21 13.47
N CYS A 6 -6.52 2.76 13.51
CA CYS A 6 -5.36 3.61 13.73
C CYS A 6 -5.00 4.20 12.37
N ALA A 7 -5.20 5.50 12.21
CA ALA A 7 -4.28 6.30 11.41
C ALA A 7 -4.36 7.73 11.93
N LEU A 8 -3.38 8.07 12.75
CA LEU A 8 -2.98 9.42 13.08
C LEU A 8 -1.45 9.49 13.02
N SER A 9 -0.87 9.06 11.89
CA SER A 9 0.55 9.26 11.62
C SER A 9 0.78 10.69 11.12
N ALA A 10 1.18 11.56 12.04
CA ALA A 10 1.78 12.85 11.72
C ALA A 10 3.18 12.60 11.13
N VAL A 11 3.29 12.60 9.79
CA VAL A 11 4.58 12.50 9.11
C VAL A 11 5.42 13.75 9.42
N PHE A 12 6.36 13.62 10.37
CA PHE A 12 7.40 14.61 10.61
C PHE A 12 8.64 14.29 9.75
N TRP A 13 8.83 15.08 8.70
CA TRP A 13 10.10 15.17 7.99
C TRP A 13 11.19 15.74 8.92
N ILE A 14 12.12 14.90 9.39
CA ILE A 14 13.41 15.40 9.89
C ILE A 14 14.33 15.57 8.68
N GLY A 15 14.28 16.76 8.08
CA GLY A 15 15.28 17.21 7.12
C GLY A 15 16.62 17.41 7.82
N CYS A 16 17.60 16.57 7.53
CA CYS A 16 18.99 16.87 7.81
C CYS A 16 19.47 17.93 6.80
N ALA A 17 19.44 19.19 7.22
CA ALA A 17 20.15 20.28 6.55
C ALA A 17 21.66 20.02 6.63
N GLY A 18 22.30 19.98 5.46
CA GLY A 18 23.75 19.91 5.36
C GLY A 18 24.41 21.22 5.76
N ASP A 19 25.68 21.12 6.19
CA ASP A 19 26.62 22.21 5.98
C ASP A 19 27.98 21.69 5.52
N SER A 20 28.51 22.52 4.63
CA SER A 20 29.69 22.55 3.80
C SER A 20 31.01 21.93 4.25
N GLY A 21 31.68 21.30 3.26
CA GLY A 21 33.01 21.71 2.84
C GLY A 21 34.17 20.76 3.15
N SER A 22 34.74 20.13 2.11
CA SER A 22 36.16 20.33 1.76
C SER A 22 36.50 19.61 0.46
N SER A 23 37.12 20.35 -0.45
CA SER A 23 37.67 19.91 -1.71
C SER A 23 38.92 19.04 -1.52
N THR A 24 39.14 18.08 -2.41
CA THR A 24 40.47 17.81 -2.99
C THR A 24 40.37 16.95 -4.24
N SER A 25 41.38 17.13 -5.08
CA SER A 25 41.50 16.88 -6.52
C SER A 25 41.75 15.43 -6.95
N LYS A 26 41.33 15.18 -8.20
CA LYS A 26 41.63 14.08 -9.16
C LYS A 26 43.12 13.64 -9.20
N PRO A 27 43.45 12.44 -9.75
CA PRO A 27 43.61 12.33 -11.22
C PRO A 27 43.11 11.01 -11.87
N ASP A 28 42.80 11.10 -13.16
CA ASP A 28 42.59 9.97 -14.10
C ASP A 28 43.90 9.21 -14.37
N PRO A 29 43.81 7.98 -14.91
CA PRO A 29 44.35 7.81 -16.25
C PRO A 29 43.50 6.94 -17.21
N SER A 30 43.20 7.53 -18.37
CA SER A 30 43.44 7.05 -19.74
C SER A 30 43.19 5.58 -20.16
N THR A 31 42.18 5.44 -21.03
CA THR A 31 42.04 4.64 -22.27
C THR A 31 42.66 3.24 -22.42
N THR A 32 41.85 2.28 -22.90
CA THR A 32 42.13 1.49 -24.12
C THR A 32 40.82 0.95 -24.71
N GLU A 33 40.51 1.30 -25.96
CA GLU A 33 39.51 0.63 -26.79
C GLU A 33 40.10 -0.65 -27.39
N THR A 34 39.31 -1.72 -27.49
CA THR A 34 39.51 -2.77 -28.50
C THR A 34 38.16 -3.37 -28.89
N THR A 35 37.80 -3.17 -30.15
CA THR A 35 36.66 -3.79 -30.83
C THR A 35 37.08 -5.14 -31.42
N THR A 36 36.30 -6.20 -31.21
CA THR A 36 36.11 -7.29 -32.19
C THR A 36 34.86 -8.08 -31.84
N GLY A 37 33.93 -8.20 -32.79
CA GLY A 37 32.66 -8.89 -32.61
C GLY A 37 32.64 -10.34 -33.06
N SER A 38 31.40 -10.88 -33.07
CA SER A 38 30.84 -11.96 -33.88
C SER A 38 30.21 -13.10 -33.08
N GLY A 39 28.87 -13.09 -33.05
CA GLY A 39 28.03 -14.16 -33.61
C GLY A 39 27.78 -15.47 -32.84
N SER A 40 26.48 -15.76 -32.68
CA SER A 40 25.82 -17.07 -32.48
C SER A 40 25.83 -17.64 -31.04
N SER A 41 24.77 -18.24 -30.50
CA SER A 41 23.54 -18.77 -31.09
C SER A 41 22.46 -18.90 -30.01
N SER A 42 21.22 -18.73 -30.46
CA SER A 42 19.92 -19.09 -29.88
C SER A 42 19.94 -20.32 -28.95
N THR A 43 19.31 -20.16 -27.78
CA THR A 43 18.33 -21.13 -27.26
C THR A 43 17.08 -20.37 -26.88
N THR A 44 16.05 -20.52 -27.72
CA THR A 44 14.70 -20.01 -27.51
C THR A 44 14.03 -20.90 -26.46
N GLU A 45 13.88 -20.38 -25.24
CA GLU A 45 12.85 -20.91 -24.34
C GLU A 45 11.51 -20.36 -24.82
N THR A 46 10.62 -21.28 -25.16
CA THR A 46 9.24 -21.00 -25.51
C THR A 46 8.52 -20.55 -24.26
N ASP A 47 8.49 -19.23 -24.05
CA ASP A 47 7.60 -18.61 -23.09
C ASP A 47 6.16 -18.82 -23.55
N THR A 48 5.34 -19.30 -22.63
CA THR A 48 3.96 -19.65 -22.91
C THR A 48 3.19 -18.35 -22.91
N ASP A 49 2.81 -17.90 -24.10
CA ASP A 49 1.99 -16.71 -24.39
C ASP A 49 0.63 -16.80 -23.66
N ALA A 50 0.66 -16.61 -22.35
CA ALA A 50 -0.47 -16.10 -21.59
C ALA A 50 -0.56 -14.62 -21.95
N PRO A 51 -1.68 -14.14 -22.50
CA PRO A 51 -1.82 -12.73 -22.79
C PRO A 51 -1.56 -11.96 -21.49
N PRO A 52 -0.73 -10.89 -21.51
CA PRO A 52 -0.49 -10.09 -20.33
C PRO A 52 -1.85 -9.65 -19.79
N LEU A 53 -2.09 -9.93 -18.51
CA LEU A 53 -3.29 -9.46 -17.84
C LEU A 53 -3.33 -7.94 -18.00
N LEU A 54 -4.38 -7.42 -18.63
CA LEU A 54 -4.61 -5.98 -18.68
C LEU A 54 -4.82 -5.51 -17.24
N VAL A 55 -3.78 -4.93 -16.64
CA VAL A 55 -3.83 -4.36 -15.30
C VAL A 55 -4.80 -3.17 -15.34
N GLN A 56 -5.95 -3.31 -14.67
CA GLN A 56 -6.96 -2.26 -14.61
C GLN A 56 -6.51 -1.14 -13.67
N LEU A 57 -5.87 -0.12 -14.22
CA LEU A 57 -5.41 1.07 -13.48
C LEU A 57 -6.43 2.22 -13.49
N ASP A 58 -7.23 2.30 -14.55
CA ASP A 58 -8.22 3.37 -14.71
C ASP A 58 -9.52 3.03 -13.99
N PRO A 59 -10.12 3.99 -13.26
CA PRO A 59 -11.40 3.77 -12.63
C PRO A 59 -12.51 3.59 -13.66
N VAL A 60 -13.43 2.69 -13.35
CA VAL A 60 -14.67 2.43 -14.08
C VAL A 60 -15.86 2.51 -13.13
N PRO A 61 -17.10 2.63 -13.62
CA PRO A 61 -18.28 2.47 -12.76
C PRO A 61 -18.28 1.10 -12.07
N CYS A 62 -18.53 1.04 -10.77
CA CYS A 62 -18.52 -0.20 -10.00
C CYS A 62 -19.59 -1.22 -10.45
N ASP A 63 -20.68 -0.76 -11.08
CA ASP A 63 -21.74 -1.60 -11.63
C ASP A 63 -21.45 -2.09 -13.07
N SER A 64 -20.31 -1.69 -13.66
CA SER A 64 -19.90 -2.13 -14.97
C SER A 64 -19.20 -3.49 -14.93
N GLU A 65 -19.36 -4.28 -16.00
CA GLU A 65 -18.62 -5.54 -16.16
C GLU A 65 -17.09 -5.34 -16.14
N ALA A 66 -16.63 -4.15 -16.55
CA ALA A 66 -15.22 -3.81 -16.54
C ALA A 66 -14.64 -3.76 -15.11
N ALA A 67 -15.44 -3.50 -14.08
CA ALA A 67 -14.97 -3.47 -12.69
C ALA A 67 -14.58 -4.86 -12.16
N ALA A 68 -15.00 -5.94 -12.85
CA ALA A 68 -14.66 -7.33 -12.54
C ALA A 68 -14.88 -7.72 -11.06
N LEU A 69 -15.88 -7.12 -10.41
CA LEU A 69 -16.14 -7.32 -8.99
C LEU A 69 -16.82 -8.67 -8.72
N PRO A 70 -16.60 -9.28 -7.53
CA PRO A 70 -17.35 -10.46 -7.12
C PRO A 70 -18.85 -10.19 -6.97
N ASP A 71 -19.66 -11.25 -7.05
CA ASP A 71 -21.12 -11.14 -6.90
C ASP A 71 -21.53 -10.38 -5.63
N GLY A 72 -22.45 -9.42 -5.79
CA GLY A 72 -22.98 -8.60 -4.69
C GLY A 72 -22.10 -7.42 -4.27
N TRP A 73 -20.85 -7.32 -4.75
CA TRP A 73 -19.99 -6.18 -4.43
C TRP A 73 -20.48 -4.88 -5.06
N ALA A 74 -20.85 -4.90 -6.35
CA ALA A 74 -21.32 -3.71 -7.05
C ALA A 74 -22.49 -3.05 -6.30
N ASP A 75 -23.51 -3.82 -5.93
CA ASP A 75 -24.66 -3.33 -5.15
C ASP A 75 -24.25 -2.81 -3.77
N ALA A 76 -23.38 -3.54 -3.05
CA ALA A 76 -22.95 -3.12 -1.72
C ALA A 76 -22.17 -1.79 -1.76
N LEU A 77 -21.24 -1.65 -2.70
CA LEU A 77 -20.42 -0.45 -2.87
C LEU A 77 -21.27 0.75 -3.29
N THR A 78 -22.11 0.59 -4.32
CA THR A 78 -22.95 1.67 -4.84
C THR A 78 -23.97 2.15 -3.79
N ASN A 79 -24.58 1.23 -3.01
CA ASN A 79 -25.45 1.59 -1.89
C ASN A 79 -24.72 2.37 -0.77
N ALA A 80 -23.42 2.12 -0.60
CA ALA A 80 -22.57 2.86 0.33
C ALA A 80 -22.01 4.18 -0.25
N GLY A 81 -22.36 4.53 -1.49
CA GLY A 81 -21.89 5.74 -2.17
C GLY A 81 -20.50 5.61 -2.81
N LEU A 82 -19.98 4.39 -2.95
CA LEU A 82 -18.75 4.08 -3.68
C LEU A 82 -19.10 3.61 -5.09
N THR A 83 -18.95 4.50 -6.06
CA THR A 83 -19.44 4.31 -7.44
C THR A 83 -18.33 4.11 -8.46
N LYS A 84 -17.08 4.40 -8.10
CA LYS A 84 -15.91 4.23 -8.96
C LYS A 84 -15.01 3.13 -8.45
N CYS A 85 -14.64 2.21 -9.33
CA CYS A 85 -13.87 1.03 -8.98
C CYS A 85 -12.66 0.85 -9.89
N ALA A 86 -11.58 0.31 -9.33
CA ALA A 86 -10.43 -0.21 -10.07
C ALA A 86 -10.01 -1.54 -9.44
N SER A 87 -9.43 -2.43 -10.23
CA SER A 87 -9.02 -3.76 -9.75
C SER A 87 -7.70 -4.23 -10.36
N PRO A 88 -6.57 -3.55 -10.10
CA PRO A 88 -5.25 -4.02 -10.54
C PRO A 88 -5.02 -5.44 -10.00
N PHE A 89 -4.81 -6.39 -10.92
CA PHE A 89 -4.71 -7.82 -10.60
C PHE A 89 -5.87 -8.39 -9.76
N GLY A 90 -7.05 -7.74 -9.75
CA GLY A 90 -8.20 -8.15 -8.95
C GLY A 90 -8.18 -7.68 -7.48
N VAL A 91 -7.22 -6.84 -7.06
CA VAL A 91 -7.26 -6.16 -5.75
C VAL A 91 -8.25 -5.01 -5.83
N ILE A 92 -9.33 -5.07 -5.06
CA ILE A 92 -10.48 -4.17 -5.25
C ILE A 92 -10.22 -2.81 -4.58
N ILE A 93 -10.35 -1.74 -5.36
CA ILE A 93 -10.42 -0.35 -4.91
C ILE A 93 -11.84 0.16 -5.16
N GLY A 94 -12.50 0.70 -4.14
CA GLY A 94 -13.84 1.27 -4.24
C GLY A 94 -13.87 2.70 -3.73
N ALA A 95 -14.20 3.65 -4.59
CA ALA A 95 -14.08 5.08 -4.32
C ALA A 95 -15.42 5.81 -4.49
N ALA A 96 -15.62 6.85 -3.67
CA ALA A 96 -16.75 7.75 -3.84
C ALA A 96 -16.66 8.52 -5.17
N GLU A 97 -17.81 8.95 -5.69
CA GLU A 97 -17.92 9.63 -6.99
C GLU A 97 -17.01 10.87 -7.10
N ASP A 98 -16.86 11.59 -6.00
CA ASP A 98 -16.12 12.85 -5.90
C ASP A 98 -14.61 12.68 -5.64
N VAL A 99 -14.10 11.44 -5.52
CA VAL A 99 -12.65 11.17 -5.53
C VAL A 99 -12.11 11.33 -6.96
N PRO A 100 -11.17 12.23 -7.29
CA PRO A 100 -10.70 12.38 -8.66
C PRO A 100 -10.02 11.11 -9.20
N ASP A 101 -10.21 10.83 -10.48
CA ASP A 101 -9.71 9.60 -11.10
C ASP A 101 -8.18 9.44 -10.99
N ALA A 102 -7.44 10.55 -10.96
CA ALA A 102 -6.00 10.55 -10.74
C ALA A 102 -5.60 9.96 -9.37
N TYR A 103 -6.42 10.14 -8.33
CA TYR A 103 -6.16 9.59 -7.01
C TYR A 103 -6.42 8.07 -6.99
N ILE A 104 -7.52 7.62 -7.61
CA ILE A 104 -7.84 6.19 -7.74
C ILE A 104 -6.75 5.48 -8.57
N ARG A 105 -6.35 6.08 -9.69
CA ARG A 105 -5.28 5.57 -10.54
C ARG A 105 -3.95 5.47 -9.80
N THR A 106 -3.63 6.46 -8.94
CA THR A 106 -2.38 6.43 -8.14
C THR A 106 -2.38 5.25 -7.17
N VAL A 107 -3.48 5.01 -6.45
CA VAL A 107 -3.62 3.83 -5.57
C VAL A 107 -3.49 2.54 -6.39
N ALA A 108 -4.14 2.46 -7.55
CA ALA A 108 -4.06 1.29 -8.42
C ALA A 108 -2.64 1.03 -8.95
N GLN A 109 -1.90 2.09 -9.25
CA GLN A 109 -0.50 2.00 -9.67
C GLN A 109 0.41 1.51 -8.55
N ILE A 110 0.24 2.01 -7.31
CA ILE A 110 1.01 1.54 -6.15
C ILE A 110 0.75 0.03 -5.94
N VAL A 111 -0.51 -0.40 -6.00
CA VAL A 111 -0.86 -1.83 -5.88
C VAL A 111 -0.22 -2.66 -6.98
N ALA A 112 -0.30 -2.19 -8.23
CA ALA A 112 0.29 -2.90 -9.37
C ALA A 112 1.82 -3.00 -9.25
N GLU A 113 2.50 -1.92 -8.88
CA GLU A 113 3.97 -1.89 -8.74
C GLU A 113 4.46 -2.76 -7.58
N LEU A 114 3.69 -2.91 -6.50
CA LEU A 114 4.04 -3.83 -5.42
C LEU A 114 3.84 -5.31 -5.78
N LEU A 115 2.94 -5.63 -6.71
CA LEU A 115 2.69 -6.99 -7.17
C LEU A 115 3.59 -7.40 -8.34
N ASP A 116 3.89 -6.46 -9.22
CA ASP A 116 4.65 -6.63 -10.47
C ASP A 116 5.72 -5.52 -10.60
N PRO A 117 6.73 -5.51 -9.71
CA PRO A 117 7.83 -4.53 -9.76
C PRO A 117 8.70 -4.59 -11.02
N ASP A 118 8.75 -5.69 -11.77
CA ASP A 118 9.46 -5.76 -13.06
C ASP A 118 8.59 -5.37 -14.27
N ILE A 119 7.30 -5.12 -14.05
CA ILE A 119 6.33 -4.55 -14.99
C ILE A 119 6.20 -5.45 -16.24
N ASP A 120 6.24 -6.77 -16.04
CA ASP A 120 6.07 -7.74 -17.11
C ASP A 120 4.59 -8.14 -17.32
N GLY A 121 3.69 -7.64 -16.47
CA GLY A 121 2.27 -7.92 -16.48
C GLY A 121 1.87 -9.15 -15.67
N VAL A 122 2.81 -9.75 -14.92
CA VAL A 122 2.61 -10.93 -14.09
C VAL A 122 3.06 -10.63 -12.66
N ALA A 123 2.16 -10.86 -11.70
CA ALA A 123 2.54 -10.67 -10.30
C ALA A 123 3.68 -11.62 -9.89
N ASN A 124 4.77 -11.09 -9.34
CA ASN A 124 5.93 -11.88 -8.97
C ASN A 124 5.67 -12.83 -7.78
N ASP A 125 4.76 -12.45 -6.86
CA ASP A 125 4.31 -13.29 -5.75
C ASP A 125 2.83 -13.64 -5.88
N THR A 126 2.56 -14.78 -6.52
CA THR A 126 1.20 -15.28 -6.76
C THR A 126 0.47 -15.64 -5.47
N ALA A 127 1.17 -16.06 -4.41
CA ALA A 127 0.53 -16.41 -3.14
C ALA A 127 0.03 -15.15 -2.41
N VAL A 128 0.81 -14.06 -2.46
CA VAL A 128 0.39 -12.74 -1.96
C VAL A 128 -0.76 -12.19 -2.79
N LEU A 129 -0.69 -12.31 -4.12
CA LEU A 129 -1.81 -11.94 -5.00
C LEU A 129 -3.11 -12.67 -4.61
N GLU A 130 -3.07 -13.99 -4.44
CA GLU A 130 -4.23 -14.79 -4.06
C GLU A 130 -4.84 -14.39 -2.71
N ALA A 131 -4.02 -13.88 -1.79
CA ALA A 131 -4.45 -13.39 -0.49
C ALA A 131 -5.15 -12.03 -0.57
N LEU A 132 -4.75 -11.16 -1.51
CA LEU A 132 -5.25 -9.79 -1.66
C LEU A 132 -6.43 -9.68 -2.65
N ALA A 133 -6.44 -10.50 -3.70
CA ALA A 133 -7.38 -10.39 -4.80
C ALA A 133 -8.82 -10.84 -4.45
N ASN A 134 -9.76 -10.38 -5.27
CA ASN A 134 -11.18 -10.75 -5.24
C ASN A 134 -11.90 -10.40 -3.93
N GLY A 135 -11.35 -9.47 -3.15
CA GLY A 135 -11.98 -8.95 -1.94
C GLY A 135 -12.15 -9.98 -0.82
N ARG A 136 -11.43 -11.11 -0.85
CA ARG A 136 -11.63 -12.22 0.10
C ARG A 136 -11.23 -11.87 1.54
N ASN A 137 -10.24 -11.01 1.69
CA ASN A 137 -9.65 -10.67 2.98
C ASN A 137 -9.56 -9.16 3.19
N VAL A 138 -9.20 -8.43 2.14
CA VAL A 138 -8.99 -7.00 2.16
C VAL A 138 -9.48 -6.35 0.88
N TRP A 139 -9.77 -5.05 0.96
CA TRP A 139 -10.02 -4.15 -0.16
C TRP A 139 -9.70 -2.71 0.28
N LEU A 140 -9.65 -1.78 -0.67
CA LEU A 140 -9.22 -0.39 -0.46
C LEU A 140 -10.37 0.60 -0.69
N PRO A 141 -11.15 0.97 0.35
CA PRO A 141 -12.15 2.02 0.27
C PRO A 141 -11.54 3.44 0.22
N MET A 142 -12.08 4.30 -0.65
CA MET A 142 -11.75 5.74 -0.71
C MET A 142 -13.00 6.60 -0.47
N PRO A 143 -13.44 6.78 0.79
CA PRO A 143 -14.62 7.58 1.12
C PRO A 143 -14.29 9.08 1.22
N THR A 144 -15.29 9.91 0.94
CA THR A 144 -15.19 11.38 1.06
C THR A 144 -16.04 11.96 2.19
N ASN A 145 -17.04 11.21 2.66
CA ASN A 145 -17.93 11.65 3.75
C ASN A 145 -17.57 10.97 5.07
N GLN A 146 -16.77 11.65 5.90
CA GLN A 146 -16.34 11.16 7.21
C GLN A 146 -17.53 10.80 8.11
N ARG A 147 -18.57 11.65 8.14
CA ARG A 147 -19.68 11.47 9.07
C ARG A 147 -20.49 10.21 8.78
N SER A 148 -20.76 9.91 7.50
CA SER A 148 -21.45 8.66 7.15
C SER A 148 -20.56 7.46 7.36
N TRP A 149 -19.27 7.57 7.00
CA TRP A 149 -18.30 6.49 7.14
C TRP A 149 -18.16 6.03 8.60
N THR A 150 -17.83 6.96 9.50
CA THR A 150 -17.75 6.72 10.95
C THR A 150 -19.13 6.49 11.59
N GLY A 151 -20.20 6.77 10.85
CA GLY A 151 -21.59 6.59 11.27
C GLY A 151 -22.11 5.16 11.11
N GLY A 152 -21.31 4.24 10.57
CA GLY A 152 -21.63 2.81 10.49
C GLY A 152 -21.50 2.20 9.09
N VAL A 153 -21.28 3.00 8.03
CA VAL A 153 -21.11 2.49 6.67
C VAL A 153 -19.93 1.52 6.58
N GLU A 154 -18.81 1.84 7.24
CA GLU A 154 -17.64 0.98 7.29
C GLU A 154 -17.95 -0.40 7.91
N GLU A 155 -18.59 -0.41 9.08
CA GLU A 155 -18.96 -1.65 9.78
C GLU A 155 -19.97 -2.47 8.96
N GLU A 156 -20.94 -1.81 8.33
CA GLU A 156 -21.93 -2.45 7.49
C GLU A 156 -21.31 -3.10 6.24
N LEU A 157 -20.40 -2.40 5.56
CA LEU A 157 -19.65 -2.94 4.43
C LEU A 157 -18.76 -4.11 4.86
N GLY A 158 -18.02 -3.97 5.96
CA GLY A 158 -17.17 -5.04 6.47
C GLY A 158 -17.97 -6.33 6.78
N ARG A 159 -19.17 -6.18 7.34
CA ARG A 159 -20.09 -7.31 7.60
C ARG A 159 -20.67 -7.89 6.31
N THR A 160 -21.07 -7.04 5.37
CA THR A 160 -21.77 -7.43 4.13
C THR A 160 -20.81 -8.11 3.15
N LEU A 161 -19.65 -7.51 2.93
CA LEU A 161 -18.61 -8.02 2.03
C LEU A 161 -17.78 -9.13 2.68
N ARG A 162 -17.83 -9.26 4.02
CA ARG A 162 -17.02 -10.19 4.81
C ARG A 162 -15.52 -10.00 4.54
N SER A 163 -15.13 -8.75 4.36
CA SER A 163 -13.80 -8.31 3.96
C SER A 163 -13.41 -7.09 4.78
N TYR A 164 -12.11 -6.91 5.03
CA TYR A 164 -11.60 -5.77 5.76
C TYR A 164 -11.29 -4.60 4.82
N GLY A 165 -11.74 -3.39 5.13
CA GLY A 165 -11.42 -2.20 4.34
C GLY A 165 -10.21 -1.48 4.93
N ILE A 166 -9.09 -1.41 4.20
CA ILE A 166 -7.98 -0.51 4.54
C ILE A 166 -8.23 0.82 3.84
N MET A 167 -8.64 1.81 4.62
CA MET A 167 -9.27 3.03 4.11
C MET A 167 -8.26 4.09 3.70
N ILE A 168 -8.52 4.72 2.55
CA ILE A 168 -7.75 5.85 2.04
C ILE A 168 -8.71 7.04 1.90
N PRO A 169 -9.17 7.63 3.01
CA PRO A 169 -10.22 8.63 3.00
C PRO A 169 -9.73 10.01 2.58
N GLN A 170 -10.64 10.82 2.03
CA GLN A 170 -10.34 12.20 1.65
C GLN A 170 -9.82 13.05 2.82
N TRP A 171 -10.33 12.86 4.04
CA TRP A 171 -9.90 13.65 5.20
C TRP A 171 -8.49 13.32 5.70
N TRP A 172 -7.86 12.23 5.23
CA TRP A 172 -6.43 11.97 5.42
C TRP A 172 -5.59 12.44 4.24
N LEU A 173 -6.14 12.39 3.02
CA LEU A 173 -5.47 12.86 1.81
C LEU A 173 -5.39 14.39 1.69
N GLY A 174 -6.20 15.12 2.46
CA GLY A 174 -6.35 16.56 2.31
C GLY A 174 -7.24 16.94 1.12
N PRO A 175 -7.31 18.24 0.76
CA PRO A 175 -8.16 18.69 -0.35
C PRO A 175 -7.66 18.12 -1.68
N PHE A 176 -8.59 17.67 -2.51
CA PHE A 176 -8.28 17.23 -3.86
C PHE A 176 -7.75 18.37 -4.73
N ARG A 177 -6.82 18.02 -5.63
CA ARG A 177 -6.17 18.98 -6.52
C ARG A 177 -6.35 18.56 -7.98
N ASP A 178 -6.39 19.55 -8.86
CA ASP A 178 -6.57 19.34 -10.32
C ASP A 178 -5.35 18.66 -10.97
N ASP A 179 -4.16 18.81 -10.38
CA ASP A 179 -2.90 18.23 -10.84
C ASP A 179 -2.63 16.81 -10.30
N GLY A 180 -3.58 16.23 -9.56
CA GLY A 180 -3.46 14.92 -8.92
C GLY A 180 -3.00 15.00 -7.45
N PRO A 181 -2.74 13.85 -6.79
CA PRO A 181 -2.27 13.85 -5.41
C PRO A 181 -0.93 14.58 -5.30
N ASP A 182 -0.72 15.32 -4.21
CA ASP A 182 0.59 15.88 -3.88
C ASP A 182 1.47 14.84 -3.15
N ASP A 183 2.67 15.23 -2.71
CA ASP A 183 3.60 14.32 -2.02
C ASP A 183 3.02 13.78 -0.71
N TYR A 184 2.22 14.60 -0.02
CA TYR A 184 1.58 14.19 1.24
C TYR A 184 0.49 13.16 0.98
N ALA A 185 -0.43 13.44 0.06
CA ALA A 185 -1.48 12.49 -0.33
C ALA A 185 -0.89 11.18 -0.87
N ARG A 186 0.20 11.25 -1.65
CA ARG A 186 0.92 10.05 -2.11
C ARG A 186 1.50 9.24 -0.96
N ALA A 187 2.14 9.88 0.03
CA ALA A 187 2.69 9.18 1.18
C ALA A 187 1.61 8.41 1.95
N VAL A 188 0.45 9.05 2.18
CA VAL A 188 -0.73 8.40 2.80
C VAL A 188 -1.20 7.21 1.95
N MET A 189 -1.33 7.37 0.62
CA MET A 189 -1.74 6.25 -0.25
C MET A 189 -0.77 5.08 -0.18
N VAL A 190 0.54 5.34 -0.16
CA VAL A 190 1.58 4.30 -0.05
C VAL A 190 1.46 3.60 1.30
N GLU A 191 1.32 4.34 2.39
CA GLU A 191 1.17 3.80 3.75
C GLU A 191 0.00 2.82 3.84
N GLU A 192 -1.20 3.24 3.43
CA GLU A 192 -2.40 2.40 3.49
C GLU A 192 -2.29 1.16 2.58
N VAL A 193 -1.71 1.29 1.38
CA VAL A 193 -1.49 0.12 0.52
C VAL A 193 -0.48 -0.84 1.16
N ILE A 194 0.60 -0.33 1.76
CA ILE A 194 1.60 -1.15 2.45
C ILE A 194 0.99 -1.83 3.69
N HIS A 195 0.10 -1.16 4.42
CA HIS A 195 -0.67 -1.79 5.50
C HIS A 195 -1.49 -2.97 4.99
N ALA A 196 -2.21 -2.80 3.88
CA ALA A 196 -2.97 -3.89 3.25
C ALA A 196 -2.08 -5.08 2.87
N PHE A 197 -0.93 -4.83 2.24
CA PHE A 197 0.02 -5.88 1.85
C PHE A 197 0.65 -6.56 3.06
N THR A 198 1.04 -5.81 4.08
CA THR A 198 1.70 -6.36 5.27
C THR A 198 0.75 -7.20 6.10
N GLN A 199 -0.44 -6.69 6.40
CA GLN A 199 -1.40 -7.37 7.26
C GLN A 199 -2.14 -8.51 6.56
N PHE A 200 -2.57 -8.30 5.31
CA PHE A 200 -3.46 -9.23 4.60
C PHE A 200 -2.79 -10.01 3.46
N GLY A 201 -1.65 -9.53 2.97
CA GLY A 201 -0.79 -10.26 2.03
C GLY A 201 0.29 -11.05 2.79
N TYR A 202 1.46 -10.44 2.99
CA TYR A 202 2.65 -11.05 3.57
C TYR A 202 2.39 -11.69 4.93
N GLY A 203 1.68 -11.02 5.85
CA GLY A 203 1.41 -11.56 7.18
C GLY A 203 0.52 -12.81 7.18
N ARG A 204 -0.25 -13.03 6.10
CA ARG A 204 -1.06 -14.25 5.92
C ARG A 204 -0.30 -15.35 5.21
N VAL A 205 0.48 -15.00 4.18
CA VAL A 205 1.21 -15.96 3.34
C VAL A 205 2.49 -16.45 4.04
N TYR A 206 3.18 -15.54 4.74
CA TYR A 206 4.48 -15.77 5.39
C TYR A 206 4.43 -15.34 6.87
N PRO A 207 3.57 -15.95 7.71
CA PRO A 207 3.32 -15.48 9.07
C PRO A 207 4.55 -15.54 10.00
N ASP A 208 5.48 -16.46 9.76
CA ASP A 208 6.71 -16.55 10.55
C ASP A 208 7.65 -15.36 10.31
N ALA A 209 7.61 -14.76 9.12
CA ALA A 209 8.39 -13.60 8.77
C ALA A 209 7.62 -12.30 9.02
N PHE A 210 6.39 -12.20 8.50
CA PHE A 210 5.60 -10.97 8.40
C PHE A 210 4.33 -10.94 9.26
N GLY A 211 4.11 -11.93 10.14
CA GLY A 211 2.92 -11.97 10.98
C GLY A 211 2.86 -10.78 11.95
N VAL A 212 1.74 -10.06 11.95
CA VAL A 212 1.56 -8.85 12.78
C VAL A 212 0.76 -9.11 14.06
N ASN A 213 0.03 -10.22 14.17
CA ASN A 213 -0.89 -10.45 15.29
C ASN A 213 -0.21 -10.97 16.57
N SER A 214 1.12 -11.06 16.59
CA SER A 214 1.90 -11.48 17.76
C SER A 214 3.35 -11.03 17.65
N TRP A 215 4.05 -10.97 18.78
CA TRP A 215 5.48 -10.62 18.85
C TRP A 215 6.45 -11.74 18.41
N GLN A 216 5.99 -12.71 17.61
CA GLN A 216 6.77 -13.93 17.30
C GLN A 216 7.41 -13.94 15.91
N SER A 217 6.87 -13.20 14.96
CA SER A 217 7.42 -13.12 13.61
C SER A 217 8.77 -12.40 13.60
N VAL A 218 9.51 -12.50 12.49
CA VAL A 218 10.75 -11.74 12.31
C VAL A 218 10.48 -10.25 12.43
N ILE A 219 9.54 -9.70 11.64
CA ILE A 219 9.26 -8.25 11.68
C ILE A 219 8.82 -7.78 13.06
N ALA A 220 8.08 -8.59 13.82
CA ALA A 220 7.61 -8.21 15.14
C ALA A 220 8.74 -8.18 16.17
N LYS A 221 9.70 -9.10 16.08
CA LYS A 221 10.90 -9.09 16.92
C LYS A 221 11.79 -7.89 16.61
N GLU A 222 11.95 -7.56 15.33
CA GLU A 222 12.69 -6.36 14.91
C GLU A 222 11.97 -5.08 15.38
N THR A 223 10.63 -5.06 15.35
CA THR A 223 9.83 -3.96 15.91
C THR A 223 10.14 -3.77 17.39
N THR A 224 10.07 -4.84 18.20
CA THR A 224 10.41 -4.77 19.63
C THR A 224 11.85 -4.32 19.89
N ALA A 225 12.79 -4.70 19.02
CA ALA A 225 14.19 -4.29 19.14
C ALA A 225 14.40 -2.81 18.81
N ALA A 226 13.62 -2.26 17.87
CA ALA A 226 13.68 -0.86 17.46
C ALA A 226 12.91 0.09 18.38
N GLN A 227 11.85 -0.42 19.03
CA GLN A 227 10.97 0.33 19.91
C GLN A 227 11.73 1.05 21.03
N CYS A 228 11.45 2.36 21.14
CA CYS A 228 12.08 3.25 22.10
C CYS A 228 13.61 3.35 22.00
N ASP A 229 14.21 2.88 20.92
CA ASP A 229 15.58 3.18 20.53
C ASP A 229 15.53 4.24 19.42
N TRP A 230 15.47 3.80 18.16
CA TRP A 230 15.40 4.64 16.97
C TRP A 230 13.99 4.73 16.36
N TRP A 231 13.08 3.85 16.78
CA TRP A 231 11.69 3.85 16.32
C TRP A 231 10.71 4.02 17.50
N GLN A 232 9.62 4.74 17.25
CA GLN A 232 8.51 4.89 18.19
C GLN A 232 7.23 5.19 17.40
N HIS A 233 6.18 4.40 17.63
CA HIS A 233 4.85 4.79 17.19
C HIS A 233 4.40 6.06 17.92
N PRO A 234 3.80 7.07 17.24
CA PRO A 234 3.34 8.30 17.87
C PRO A 234 2.44 8.09 19.10
N GLU A 235 1.69 6.99 19.12
CA GLU A 235 0.74 6.67 20.20
C GLU A 235 1.38 5.90 21.36
N ASN A 236 2.64 5.48 21.25
CA ASN A 236 3.33 4.76 22.30
C ASN A 236 4.14 5.68 23.20
N ASP A 237 4.27 5.30 24.47
CA ASP A 237 5.14 5.99 25.42
C ASP A 237 6.56 5.39 25.41
N CYS A 238 7.55 6.25 25.22
CA CYS A 238 8.96 5.91 25.39
C CYS A 238 9.63 6.82 26.44
N PRO A 239 10.71 6.36 27.11
CA PRO A 239 11.44 7.19 28.06
C PRO A 239 11.92 8.52 27.43
N GLY A 240 11.40 9.64 27.94
CA GLY A 240 11.74 10.99 27.44
C GLY A 240 11.05 11.39 26.12
N ARG A 241 10.19 10.53 25.57
CA ARG A 241 9.40 10.76 24.35
C ARG A 241 7.95 10.28 24.62
N PRO A 242 7.09 11.11 25.24
CA PRO A 242 5.72 10.71 25.57
C PRO A 242 4.85 10.55 24.31
N SER A 243 3.81 9.73 24.43
CA SER A 243 2.78 9.53 23.40
C SER A 243 2.08 10.84 23.03
N GLU A 244 1.73 10.98 21.74
CA GLU A 244 0.89 12.06 21.21
C GLU A 244 -0.62 11.81 21.45
N GLY A 245 -0.96 10.67 22.07
CA GLY A 245 -2.32 10.28 22.47
C GLY A 245 -2.87 9.13 21.62
N GLY A 246 -3.48 8.14 22.27
CA GLY A 246 -3.94 6.89 21.66
C GLY A 246 -3.32 5.69 22.38
N ASP A 247 -3.42 4.50 21.77
CA ASP A 247 -2.71 3.29 22.20
C ASP A 247 -2.53 2.36 20.99
N CYS A 248 -1.27 2.08 20.64
CA CYS A 248 -0.85 1.18 19.56
C CYS A 248 0.03 0.03 20.10
N SER A 249 -0.03 -0.24 21.40
CA SER A 249 0.83 -1.26 22.05
C SER A 249 0.49 -2.72 21.68
N ASP A 250 -0.57 -2.95 20.90
CA ASP A 250 -0.86 -4.25 20.31
C ASP A 250 0.07 -4.50 19.10
N PRO A 251 0.63 -5.71 18.95
CA PRO A 251 1.54 -6.01 17.86
C PRO A 251 0.94 -5.74 16.48
N SER A 252 -0.37 -5.91 16.29
CA SER A 252 -0.98 -5.69 14.96
C SER A 252 -0.83 -4.25 14.47
N CYS A 253 -0.85 -3.29 15.39
CA CYS A 253 -0.66 -1.88 15.11
C CYS A 253 0.83 -1.57 14.96
N ASP A 254 1.62 -1.76 16.01
CA ASP A 254 3.03 -1.41 16.04
C ASP A 254 3.87 -2.05 14.93
N VAL A 255 3.64 -3.35 14.68
CA VAL A 255 4.45 -4.10 13.72
C VAL A 255 4.16 -3.67 12.29
N THR A 256 2.90 -3.33 11.99
CA THR A 256 2.52 -2.84 10.65
C THR A 256 3.16 -1.49 10.39
N GLU A 257 3.08 -0.58 11.36
CA GLU A 257 3.58 0.78 11.25
C GLU A 257 5.10 0.83 11.22
N PHE A 258 5.76 0.01 12.04
CA PHE A 258 7.20 -0.19 11.97
C PHE A 258 7.64 -0.67 10.60
N TYR A 259 6.98 -1.69 10.05
CA TYR A 259 7.38 -2.23 8.76
C TYR A 259 7.15 -1.24 7.63
N GLN A 260 6.05 -0.48 7.66
CA GLN A 260 5.82 0.63 6.73
C GLN A 260 6.99 1.60 6.76
N GLN A 261 7.40 2.03 7.95
CA GLN A 261 8.49 2.98 8.11
C GLN A 261 9.84 2.44 7.60
N VAL A 262 10.09 1.13 7.75
CA VAL A 262 11.31 0.48 7.24
C VAL A 262 11.35 0.39 5.72
N VAL A 263 10.21 0.19 5.04
CA VAL A 263 10.20 0.01 3.58
C VAL A 263 10.13 1.32 2.80
N VAL A 264 9.74 2.43 3.44
CA VAL A 264 9.59 3.74 2.78
C VAL A 264 10.70 4.75 3.10
N MET A 265 11.56 4.51 4.08
CA MET A 265 12.65 5.42 4.50
C MET A 265 14.04 4.84 4.24
#